data_AF-A0A4R4V5D4-F1
#
_entry.id   AF-A0A4R4V5D4-F1
#
_cell.length_a   1.000
_cell.length_b   1.000
_cell.length_c   1.000
_cell.angle_alpha   90.00
_cell.angle_beta   90.00
_cell.angle_gamma   90.00
#
_symmetry.space_group_name_H-M   'P 1'
#
loop_
_entity.id
_entity.type
_entity.pdbx_description
1 polymer ?
#
loop_
_entity_poly.entity_id
_entity_poly.type
_entity_poly.pdbx_seq_one_letter_code
_entity_poly.pdbx_strand_id
1 'polypeptide(L)'
;MIDPDALLNDLKPRVRALENDLRERAGEPRFAVPLDREWNDAVRRSRAAATYETWLEDQVTQSAVAWVLNTVFLRFCEDNGLIEDVFLSGRGERLDLAKERQQLYFEQPDNASKTDREWIEEGLKVMAKASPVAAGLFDRDHNPMWQITPSLEGAKALID
;
A
#
# COMPACT_ATOMS: atom_id res chain seq x y z
N MET A 1 21.68 9.29 -7.78
CA MET A 1 21.45 7.91 -8.24
C MET A 1 20.96 7.14 -7.03
N ILE A 2 19.85 6.40 -7.14
CA ILE A 2 19.34 5.56 -6.05
C ILE A 2 20.38 4.48 -5.76
N ASP A 3 20.75 4.28 -4.49
CA ASP A 3 21.54 3.14 -4.04
C ASP A 3 20.58 1.96 -3.82
N PRO A 4 20.57 0.95 -4.70
CA PRO A 4 19.60 -0.14 -4.63
C PRO A 4 19.78 -1.01 -3.39
N ASP A 5 21.03 -1.19 -2.93
CA ASP A 5 21.32 -2.04 -1.77
C ASP A 5 20.93 -1.34 -0.48
N ALA A 6 21.18 -0.03 -0.37
CA ALA A 6 20.68 0.78 0.74
C ALA A 6 19.15 0.78 0.77
N LEU A 7 18.50 1.03 -0.37
CA LEU A 7 17.04 1.02 -0.47
C LEU A 7 16.47 -0.35 -0.07
N LEU A 8 17.04 -1.45 -0.57
CA LEU A 8 16.57 -2.80 -0.24
C LEU A 8 16.72 -3.09 1.26
N ASN A 9 17.81 -2.66 1.88
CA ASN A 9 18.03 -2.84 3.31
C ASN A 9 17.06 -2.01 4.16
N ASP A 10 16.68 -0.82 3.70
CA ASP A 10 15.70 0.03 4.39
C ASP A 10 14.26 -0.49 4.22
N LEU A 11 13.93 -1.08 3.06
CA LEU A 11 12.59 -1.59 2.78
C LEU A 11 12.28 -2.93 3.47
N LYS A 12 13.28 -3.80 3.68
CA LYS A 12 13.08 -5.11 4.32
C LYS A 12 12.42 -5.02 5.70
N PRO A 13 12.87 -4.17 6.64
CA PRO A 13 12.19 -3.96 7.92
C PRO A 13 10.76 -3.43 7.76
N ARG A 14 10.52 -2.53 6.80
CA ARG A 14 9.20 -1.95 6.53
C ARG A 14 8.20 -3.00 6.05
N VAL A 15 8.61 -3.87 5.12
CA VAL A 15 7.79 -5.00 4.67
C VAL A 15 7.44 -5.90 5.86
N ARG A 16 8.42 -6.28 6.69
CA ARG A 16 8.16 -7.16 7.85
C ARG A 16 7.21 -6.53 8.87
N ALA A 17 7.37 -5.24 9.15
CA ALA A 17 6.46 -4.53 10.04
C ALA A 17 5.03 -4.54 9.48
N LEU A 18 4.90 -4.31 8.17
CA LEU A 18 3.60 -4.34 7.50
C LEU A 18 3.01 -5.75 7.42
N GLU A 19 3.81 -6.79 7.20
CA GLU A 19 3.35 -8.18 7.25
C GLU A 19 2.72 -8.51 8.61
N ASN A 20 3.32 -8.04 9.71
CA ASN A 20 2.75 -8.23 11.04
C ASN A 20 1.41 -7.51 11.20
N ASP A 21 1.33 -6.26 10.77
CA ASP A 21 0.08 -5.49 10.75
C ASP A 21 -1.00 -6.21 9.93
N LEU A 22 -0.70 -6.57 8.69
CA LEU A 22 -1.65 -7.22 7.78
C LEU A 22 -2.07 -8.60 8.27
N ARG A 23 -1.18 -9.35 8.93
CA ARG A 23 -1.51 -10.65 9.53
C ARG A 23 -2.53 -10.52 10.65
N GLU A 24 -2.38 -9.54 11.53
CA GLU A 24 -3.37 -9.25 12.57
C GLU A 24 -4.70 -8.82 11.94
N ARG A 25 -4.63 -7.95 10.94
CA ARG A 25 -5.79 -7.46 10.21
C ARG A 25 -6.53 -8.56 9.46
N ALA A 26 -5.85 -9.57 8.93
CA ALA A 26 -6.45 -10.68 8.20
C ALA A 26 -7.51 -11.45 9.01
N GLY A 27 -7.43 -11.42 10.34
CA GLY A 27 -8.45 -12.01 11.24
C GLY A 27 -9.74 -11.19 11.35
N GLU A 28 -9.76 -9.95 10.87
CA GLU A 28 -10.95 -9.11 10.91
C GLU A 28 -12.01 -9.63 9.91
N PRO A 29 -13.31 -9.65 10.27
CA PRO A 29 -14.35 -10.20 9.39
C PRO A 29 -14.39 -9.61 7.97
N ARG A 30 -14.00 -8.33 7.82
CA ARG A 30 -13.97 -7.66 6.52
C ARG A 30 -12.96 -8.25 5.53
N PHE A 31 -11.91 -8.93 5.99
CA PHE A 31 -10.96 -9.63 5.12
C PHE A 31 -11.07 -11.13 5.24
N ALA A 32 -11.27 -11.66 6.46
CA ALA A 32 -11.38 -13.09 6.69
C ALA A 32 -12.46 -13.74 5.81
N VAL A 33 -13.61 -13.07 5.64
CA VAL A 33 -14.72 -13.60 4.82
C VAL A 33 -14.37 -13.66 3.33
N PRO A 34 -13.88 -12.58 2.68
CA PRO A 34 -13.34 -12.67 1.31
C PRO A 34 -12.21 -13.70 1.15
N LEU A 35 -11.24 -13.72 2.06
CA LEU A 35 -10.08 -14.61 2.00
C LEU A 35 -10.48 -16.08 2.08
N ASP A 36 -11.41 -16.46 2.96
CA ASP A 36 -11.94 -17.82 3.02
C ASP A 36 -12.65 -18.22 1.72
N ARG A 37 -13.40 -17.31 1.10
CA ARG A 37 -14.04 -17.59 -0.21
C ARG A 37 -13.01 -17.82 -1.30
N GLU A 38 -11.98 -16.98 -1.35
CA GLU A 38 -10.91 -17.09 -2.35
C GLU A 38 -10.11 -18.38 -2.16
N TRP A 39 -9.79 -18.73 -0.91
CA TRP A 39 -9.17 -20.01 -0.58
C TRP A 39 -10.02 -21.19 -1.04
N ASN A 40 -11.31 -21.20 -0.71
CA ASN A 40 -12.23 -22.26 -1.13
C ASN A 40 -12.32 -22.37 -2.66
N ASP A 41 -12.30 -21.25 -3.38
CA ASP A 41 -12.25 -21.24 -4.84
C ASP A 41 -10.92 -21.76 -5.38
N ALA A 42 -9.79 -21.39 -4.75
CA ALA A 42 -8.47 -21.88 -5.11
C ALA A 42 -8.34 -23.40 -4.90
N VAL A 43 -8.85 -23.94 -3.79
CA VAL A 43 -8.91 -25.38 -3.50
C VAL A 43 -9.83 -26.13 -4.47
N ARG A 44 -10.92 -25.49 -4.94
CA ARG A 44 -11.81 -26.07 -5.95
C ARG A 44 -11.16 -26.12 -7.34
N ARG A 45 -10.38 -25.09 -7.70
CA ARG A 45 -9.77 -24.94 -9.04
C ARG A 45 -8.42 -25.65 -9.17
N SER A 46 -7.65 -25.68 -8.10
CA SER A 46 -6.36 -26.35 -7.99
C SER A 46 -6.45 -27.36 -6.86
N ARG A 47 -5.91 -28.57 -7.03
CA ARG A 47 -5.71 -29.53 -5.93
C ARG A 47 -4.63 -28.98 -4.98
N ALA A 48 -4.93 -27.88 -4.27
CA ALA A 48 -3.99 -27.16 -3.44
C ALA A 48 -3.49 -28.10 -2.33
N ALA A 49 -2.19 -28.39 -2.35
CA ALA A 49 -1.51 -29.20 -1.33
C ALA A 49 -1.08 -28.36 -0.11
N ALA A 50 -1.21 -27.02 -0.18
CA ALA A 50 -0.91 -26.10 0.91
C ALA A 50 -2.08 -26.04 1.91
N THR A 51 -1.79 -25.67 3.16
CA THR A 51 -2.84 -25.39 4.15
C THR A 51 -3.38 -23.97 3.98
N TYR A 52 -4.54 -23.67 4.59
CA TYR A 52 -5.08 -22.31 4.60
C TYR A 52 -4.07 -21.31 5.19
N GLU A 53 -3.38 -21.68 6.26
CA GLU A 53 -2.38 -20.83 6.91
C GLU A 53 -1.22 -20.51 5.98
N THR A 54 -0.72 -21.49 5.24
CA THR A 54 0.38 -21.25 4.28
C THR A 54 -0.07 -20.32 3.16
N TRP A 55 -1.27 -20.55 2.63
CA TRP A 55 -1.85 -19.67 1.60
C TRP A 55 -2.10 -18.25 2.10
N LEU A 56 -2.58 -18.11 3.34
CA LEU A 56 -2.85 -16.82 3.96
C LEU A 56 -1.55 -16.03 4.16
N GLU A 57 -0.48 -16.67 4.62
CA GLU A 57 0.83 -16.04 4.73
C GLU A 57 1.32 -15.51 3.37
N ASP A 58 1.12 -16.26 2.28
CA ASP A 58 1.43 -15.79 0.93
C ASP A 58 0.61 -14.55 0.55
N GLN A 59 -0.69 -14.50 0.89
CA GLN A 59 -1.53 -13.31 0.65
C GLN A 59 -1.05 -12.10 1.46
N VAL A 60 -0.72 -12.31 2.74
CA VAL A 60 -0.18 -11.26 3.63
C VAL A 60 1.12 -10.68 3.06
N THR A 61 2.06 -11.54 2.67
CA THR A 61 3.33 -11.10 2.07
C THR A 61 3.09 -10.35 0.75
N GLN A 62 2.23 -10.86 -0.13
CA GLN A 62 1.93 -10.19 -1.40
C GLN A 62 1.29 -8.81 -1.19
N SER A 63 0.31 -8.70 -0.29
CA SER A 63 -0.30 -7.41 0.06
C SER A 63 0.74 -6.45 0.67
N ALA A 64 1.56 -6.90 1.61
CA ALA A 64 2.56 -6.06 2.26
C ALA A 64 3.58 -5.52 1.25
N VAL A 65 4.12 -6.40 0.40
CA VAL A 65 5.05 -6.01 -0.67
C VAL A 65 4.37 -5.03 -1.64
N ALA A 66 3.13 -5.29 -2.03
CA ALA A 66 2.40 -4.40 -2.94
C ALA A 66 2.22 -2.98 -2.35
N TRP A 67 1.84 -2.86 -1.07
CA TRP A 67 1.74 -1.57 -0.39
C TRP A 67 3.06 -0.81 -0.36
N VAL A 68 4.15 -1.49 0.02
CA VAL A 68 5.49 -0.88 0.05
C VAL A 68 5.96 -0.47 -1.35
N LEU A 69 5.75 -1.32 -2.36
CA LEU A 69 6.13 -0.97 -3.73
C LEU A 69 5.34 0.22 -4.25
N ASN A 70 4.04 0.30 -3.94
CA ASN A 70 3.21 1.42 -4.37
C ASN A 70 3.66 2.75 -3.76
N THR A 71 4.08 2.77 -2.49
CA THR A 71 4.65 4.00 -1.90
C THR A 71 6.01 4.35 -2.51
N VAL A 72 6.86 3.35 -2.80
CA VAL A 72 8.12 3.56 -3.54
C VAL A 72 7.87 4.13 -4.95
N PHE A 73 6.86 3.63 -5.68
CA PHE A 73 6.50 4.16 -6.98
C PHE A 73 5.97 5.59 -6.90
N LEU A 74 5.08 5.87 -5.94
CA LEU A 74 4.58 7.22 -5.71
C LEU A 74 5.74 8.19 -5.43
N ARG A 75 6.65 7.80 -4.53
CA ARG A 75 7.86 8.56 -4.21
C ARG A 75 8.75 8.79 -5.42
N PHE A 76 8.94 7.76 -6.26
CA PHE A 76 9.70 7.86 -7.49
C PHE A 76 9.06 8.86 -8.46
N CYS A 77 7.73 8.84 -8.61
CA CYS A 77 7.02 9.79 -9.44
C CYS A 77 7.15 11.23 -8.93
N GLU A 78 7.07 11.44 -7.60
CA GLU A 78 7.29 12.74 -6.97
C GLU A 78 8.72 13.26 -7.19
N ASP A 79 9.72 12.40 -7.03
CA ASP A 79 11.14 12.80 -7.09
C ASP A 79 11.60 13.09 -8.52
N ASN A 80 10.97 12.46 -9.53
CA ASN A 80 11.27 12.66 -10.94
C ASN A 80 10.32 13.67 -11.61
N GLY A 81 9.40 14.29 -10.87
CA GLY A 81 8.45 15.26 -11.41
C GLY A 81 7.45 14.65 -12.43
N LEU A 82 7.17 13.35 -12.31
CA LEU A 82 6.16 12.66 -13.13
C LEU A 82 4.73 12.97 -12.67
N ILE A 83 4.58 13.45 -11.44
CA ILE A 83 3.38 14.08 -10.92
C ILE A 83 3.76 15.44 -10.32
N GLU A 84 2.87 16.43 -10.46
CA GLU A 84 3.08 17.78 -9.90
C GLU A 84 2.91 17.79 -8.38
N ASP A 85 1.99 16.96 -7.91
CA ASP A 85 1.55 16.84 -6.53
C ASP A 85 2.55 16.08 -5.64
N VAL A 86 2.72 16.52 -4.39
CA VAL A 86 3.59 15.85 -3.39
C VAL A 86 2.74 15.28 -2.26
N PHE A 87 2.94 13.99 -1.95
CA PHE A 87 2.19 13.23 -0.95
C PHE A 87 3.08 12.65 0.16
N LEU A 88 4.16 11.96 -0.19
CA LEU A 88 4.94 11.16 0.75
C LEU A 88 6.18 11.86 1.28
N SER A 89 6.99 12.55 0.47
CA SER A 89 8.14 13.27 1.07
C SER A 89 9.46 13.45 0.36
N GLY A 90 9.61 14.43 -0.55
CA GLY A 90 10.92 14.89 -1.06
C GLY A 90 11.84 15.48 0.02
N ARG A 91 13.15 15.27 -0.05
CA ARG A 91 14.12 15.88 0.89
C ARG A 91 13.98 17.42 0.92
N GLY A 92 14.07 18.04 2.11
CA GLY A 92 14.07 19.51 2.27
C GLY A 92 12.69 20.14 2.16
N GLU A 93 12.55 21.27 1.47
CA GLU A 93 11.31 22.06 1.34
C GLU A 93 10.10 21.25 0.82
N ARG A 94 10.34 20.17 0.07
CA ARG A 94 9.28 19.27 -0.42
C ARG A 94 8.59 18.48 0.70
N LEU A 95 9.26 18.28 1.84
CA LEU A 95 8.68 17.65 3.04
C LEU A 95 7.68 18.56 3.73
N ASP A 96 7.97 19.85 3.81
CA ASP A 96 7.05 20.81 4.41
C ASP A 96 5.79 20.97 3.54
N LEU A 97 5.95 21.01 2.21
CA LEU A 97 4.82 21.05 1.28
C LEU A 97 3.93 19.81 1.37
N ALA A 98 4.51 18.60 1.49
CA ALA A 98 3.74 17.37 1.61
C ALA A 98 2.93 17.34 2.91
N LYS A 99 3.52 17.76 4.03
CA LYS A 99 2.85 17.87 5.32
C LYS A 99 1.70 18.88 5.29
N GLU A 100 1.95 20.07 4.72
CA GLU A 100 0.91 21.09 4.57
C GLU A 100 -0.26 20.56 3.74
N ARG A 101 0.03 19.90 2.62
CA ARG A 101 -1.02 19.32 1.75
C ARG A 101 -1.79 18.19 2.45
N GLN A 102 -1.10 17.34 3.19
CA GLN A 102 -1.74 16.28 3.98
C GLN A 102 -2.65 16.86 5.06
N GLN A 103 -2.20 17.91 5.74
CA GLN A 103 -3.02 18.64 6.72
C GLN A 103 -4.26 19.23 6.05
N LEU A 104 -4.11 19.94 4.93
CA LEU A 104 -5.22 20.51 4.16
C LEU A 104 -6.19 19.43 3.66
N TYR A 105 -5.71 18.23 3.36
CA TYR A 105 -6.57 17.10 3.00
C TYR A 105 -7.46 16.69 4.17
N PHE A 106 -6.91 16.52 5.38
CA PHE A 106 -7.67 16.11 6.57
C PHE A 106 -8.56 17.22 7.15
N GLU A 107 -8.25 18.49 6.89
CA GLU A 107 -9.09 19.63 7.28
C GLU A 107 -10.41 19.70 6.47
N GLN A 108 -10.48 19.04 5.31
CA GLN A 108 -11.71 18.97 4.54
C GLN A 108 -12.76 18.13 5.29
N PRO A 109 -14.00 18.62 5.44
CA PRO A 109 -15.06 17.90 6.17
C PRO A 109 -15.28 16.46 5.69
N ASP A 110 -15.19 16.24 4.37
CA ASP A 110 -15.38 14.92 3.75
C ASP A 110 -14.25 13.92 4.09
N ASN A 111 -13.10 14.43 4.57
CA ASN A 111 -11.92 13.66 4.88
C ASN A 111 -11.62 13.55 6.38
N ALA A 112 -12.47 14.12 7.25
CA ALA A 112 -12.20 14.19 8.69
C ALA A 112 -12.07 12.81 9.38
N SER A 113 -12.60 11.74 8.77
CA SER A 113 -12.48 10.35 9.25
C SER A 113 -11.44 9.51 8.49
N LYS A 114 -10.72 10.13 7.55
CA LYS A 114 -9.70 9.47 6.73
C LYS A 114 -8.41 9.33 7.51
N THR A 115 -7.59 8.39 7.07
CA THR A 115 -6.30 8.07 7.67
C THR A 115 -5.18 8.22 6.66
N ASP A 116 -3.94 8.00 7.10
CA ASP A 116 -2.76 7.92 6.23
C ASP A 116 -2.92 6.91 5.08
N ARG A 117 -3.73 5.86 5.29
CA ARG A 117 -4.07 4.91 4.22
C ARG A 117 -4.76 5.60 3.06
N GLU A 118 -5.82 6.37 3.34
CA GLU A 118 -6.55 7.08 2.30
C GLU A 118 -5.71 8.21 1.68
N TRP A 119 -4.79 8.81 2.46
CA TRP A 119 -3.83 9.76 1.91
C TRP A 119 -2.92 9.11 0.86
N ILE A 120 -2.36 7.93 1.16
CA ILE A 120 -1.58 7.14 0.20
C ILE A 120 -2.43 6.81 -1.03
N GLU A 121 -3.68 6.35 -0.84
CA GLU A 121 -4.59 6.04 -1.94
C GLU A 121 -4.88 7.26 -2.84
N GLU A 122 -5.00 8.47 -2.29
CA GLU A 122 -5.13 9.70 -3.10
C GLU A 122 -3.90 9.94 -3.97
N GLY A 123 -2.69 9.74 -3.43
CA GLY A 123 -1.46 9.83 -4.21
C GLY A 123 -1.41 8.82 -5.36
N LEU A 124 -1.79 7.57 -5.08
CA LEU A 124 -1.87 6.53 -6.11
C LEU A 124 -2.92 6.86 -7.18
N LYS A 125 -4.05 7.48 -6.82
CA LYS A 125 -5.06 7.95 -7.78
C LYS A 125 -4.50 9.04 -8.70
N VAL A 126 -3.72 9.99 -8.17
CA VAL A 126 -3.08 11.02 -9.00
C VAL A 126 -2.08 10.38 -9.96
N MET A 127 -1.24 9.46 -9.47
CA MET A 127 -0.31 8.72 -10.32
C MET A 127 -1.01 7.89 -11.41
N ALA A 128 -2.11 7.20 -11.08
CA ALA A 128 -2.91 6.44 -12.04
C ALA A 128 -3.49 7.35 -13.15
N LYS A 129 -3.90 8.58 -12.82
CA LYS A 129 -4.38 9.55 -13.81
C LYS A 129 -3.27 10.07 -14.73
N ALA A 130 -2.03 10.10 -14.25
CA ALA A 130 -0.89 10.58 -15.04
C ALA A 130 -0.44 9.59 -16.12
N SER A 131 -0.75 8.29 -15.98
CA SER A 131 -0.35 7.26 -16.96
C SER A 131 -1.33 6.08 -17.00
N PRO A 132 -1.93 5.75 -18.18
CA PRO A 132 -2.78 4.57 -18.33
C PRO A 132 -2.07 3.25 -18.01
N VAL A 133 -0.75 3.18 -18.26
CA VAL A 133 0.06 2.00 -17.90
C VAL A 133 0.18 1.88 -16.39
N ALA A 134 0.40 3.01 -15.70
CA ALA A 134 0.46 3.04 -14.26
C ALA A 134 -0.92 2.73 -13.64
N ALA A 135 -2.01 3.18 -14.27
CA ALA A 135 -3.37 2.88 -13.80
C ALA A 135 -3.64 1.38 -13.65
N GLY A 136 -3.17 0.56 -14.59
CA GLY A 136 -3.30 -0.90 -14.51
C GLY A 136 -2.54 -1.52 -13.34
N LEU A 137 -1.47 -0.88 -12.86
CA LEU A 137 -0.71 -1.35 -11.70
C LEU A 137 -1.48 -1.15 -10.39
N PHE A 138 -2.38 -0.17 -10.30
CA PHE A 138 -3.13 0.16 -9.07
C PHE A 138 -4.58 -0.31 -9.10
N ASP A 139 -4.95 -1.06 -10.14
CA ASP A 139 -6.30 -1.60 -10.32
C ASP A 139 -6.71 -2.44 -9.10
N ARG A 140 -7.95 -2.20 -8.63
CA ARG A 140 -8.56 -2.91 -7.53
C ARG A 140 -8.80 -4.39 -7.80
N ASP A 141 -8.99 -4.74 -9.07
CA ASP A 141 -9.29 -6.12 -9.45
C ASP A 141 -8.03 -7.00 -9.52
N HIS A 142 -6.84 -6.39 -9.61
CA HIS A 142 -5.60 -7.10 -9.91
C HIS A 142 -4.46 -6.84 -8.91
N ASN A 143 -4.42 -5.67 -8.24
CA ASN A 143 -3.33 -5.36 -7.31
C ASN A 143 -3.55 -6.03 -5.93
N PRO A 144 -2.61 -6.88 -5.46
CA PRO A 144 -2.70 -7.54 -4.15
C PRO A 144 -2.81 -6.60 -2.95
N MET A 145 -2.46 -5.32 -3.08
CA MET A 145 -2.61 -4.33 -2.02
C MET A 145 -4.06 -4.25 -1.48
N TRP A 146 -5.05 -4.58 -2.31
CA TRP A 146 -6.46 -4.44 -1.96
C TRP A 146 -7.03 -5.63 -1.19
N GLN A 147 -6.32 -6.77 -1.19
CA GLN A 147 -6.72 -7.98 -0.48
C GLN A 147 -6.74 -7.75 1.04
N ILE A 148 -5.66 -7.19 1.58
CA ILE A 148 -5.55 -6.80 2.98
C ILE A 148 -4.96 -5.40 3.02
N THR A 149 -5.68 -4.48 3.63
CA THR A 149 -5.26 -3.08 3.74
C THR A 149 -4.62 -2.80 5.11
N PRO A 150 -3.68 -1.85 5.23
CA PRO A 150 -2.97 -1.56 6.48
C PRO A 150 -3.90 -0.99 7.55
N SER A 151 -3.53 -1.12 8.82
CA SER A 151 -4.13 -0.34 9.91
C SER A 151 -3.74 1.15 9.81
N LEU A 152 -4.24 1.97 10.74
CA LEU A 152 -3.78 3.34 10.91
C LEU A 152 -2.25 3.38 11.13
N GLU A 153 -1.74 2.56 12.05
CA GLU A 153 -0.31 2.53 12.38
C GLU A 153 0.52 1.94 11.24
N GLY A 154 0.00 0.88 10.58
CA GLY A 154 0.65 0.28 9.42
C GLY A 154 0.77 1.25 8.25
N ALA A 155 -0.28 2.04 7.99
CA ALA A 155 -0.25 3.07 6.94
C ALA A 155 0.68 4.22 7.30
N LYS A 156 0.69 4.67 8.55
CA LYS A 156 1.58 5.72 9.03
C LYS A 156 3.05 5.33 8.88
N ALA A 157 3.40 4.08 9.22
CA ALA A 157 4.75 3.55 9.06
C ALA A 157 5.24 3.44 7.61
N LEU A 158 4.33 3.56 6.62
CA LEU A 158 4.69 3.65 5.21
C LEU A 158 5.06 5.08 4.77
N ILE A 159 4.67 6.09 5.55
CA ILE A 159 4.96 7.50 5.29
C ILE A 159 6.20 7.95 6.06
N ASP A 160 6.32 7.55 7.34
CA ASP A 160 7.44 7.88 8.23
C ASP A 160 8.76 7.21 7.81
#